data_AF-A0A2A6NC82-F1
#
_entry.id   AF-A0A2A6NC82-F1
#
_cell.length_a   1.000
_cell.length_b   1.000
_cell.length_c   1.000
_cell.angle_alpha   90.00
_cell.angle_beta   90.00
_cell.angle_gamma   90.00
#
_symmetry.space_group_name_H-M   'P 1'
#
loop_
_entity.id
_entity.type
_entity.pdbx_description
1 polymer ?
#
loop_
_entity_poly.entity_id
_entity_poly.type
_entity_poly.pdbx_seq_one_letter_code
_entity_poly.pdbx_strand_id
1 'polypeptide(L)'
;MWRFIRTLDVVKSANKNFKYRVVNAETTRCVDPTFAMKATFSPDPVGSCVSDKPEKVGNQYTFGHRCDYMGAVSTVITVRSDEAYTELNEVSTGEHPRTDTVVATRIGDCDDGGVANTEKSAAARLQ
;
A
#
# COMPACT_ATOMS: atom_id res chain seq x y z
N MET A 1 12.87 3.08 6.43
CA MET A 1 11.91 2.08 6.95
C MET A 1 10.52 2.69 7.08
N TRP A 2 9.49 1.97 6.64
CA TRP A 2 8.09 2.40 6.68
C TRP A 2 7.21 1.38 7.40
N ARG A 3 6.25 1.88 8.17
CA ARG A 3 5.16 1.13 8.80
C ARG A 3 3.89 1.38 8.01
N PHE A 4 3.15 0.30 7.74
CA PHE A 4 1.87 0.32 7.04
C PHE A 4 0.82 -0.38 7.89
N ILE A 5 -0.23 0.33 8.23
CA ILE A 5 -1.45 -0.24 8.82
C ILE A 5 -2.49 -0.30 7.72
N ARG A 6 -2.95 -1.50 7.39
CA ARG A 6 -3.89 -1.74 6.30
C ARG A 6 -5.18 -2.36 6.80
N THR A 7 -6.30 -1.77 6.40
CA THR A 7 -7.64 -2.30 6.67
C THR A 7 -8.41 -2.46 5.38
N LEU A 8 -8.95 -3.66 5.13
CA LEU A 8 -9.84 -3.93 4.01
C LEU A 8 -11.23 -4.28 4.55
N ASP A 9 -12.21 -3.47 4.18
CA ASP A 9 -13.61 -3.65 4.53
C ASP A 9 -14.40 -4.00 3.25
N VAL A 10 -15.24 -5.04 3.31
CA VAL A 10 -16.07 -5.49 2.19
C VAL A 10 -17.55 -5.28 2.54
N VAL A 11 -18.31 -4.76 1.59
CA VAL A 11 -19.77 -4.64 1.69
C VAL A 11 -20.38 -5.95 1.21
N LYS A 12 -21.28 -6.52 2.02
CA LYS A 12 -22.04 -7.71 1.59
C LYS A 12 -23.11 -7.28 0.57
N SER A 13 -23.06 -7.83 -0.64
CA SER A 13 -23.99 -7.49 -1.75
C SER A 13 -25.47 -7.54 -1.35
N ALA A 14 -25.85 -8.47 -0.48
CA ALA A 14 -27.21 -8.64 0.00
C ALA A 14 -27.71 -7.50 0.92
N ASN A 15 -26.82 -6.74 1.56
CA ASN A 15 -27.19 -5.63 2.44
C ASN A 15 -26.09 -4.56 2.42
N LYS A 16 -26.28 -3.53 1.58
CA LYS A 16 -25.32 -2.44 1.34
C LYS A 16 -24.94 -1.65 2.61
N ASN A 17 -25.71 -1.81 3.69
CA ASN A 17 -25.46 -1.16 4.98
C ASN A 17 -24.57 -1.99 5.91
N PHE A 18 -24.21 -3.22 5.55
CA PHE A 18 -23.37 -4.09 6.36
C PHE A 18 -21.97 -4.22 5.76
N LYS A 19 -20.98 -3.66 6.47
CA LYS A 19 -19.55 -3.76 6.17
C LYS A 19 -18.89 -4.74 7.16
N TYR A 20 -18.03 -5.61 6.66
CA TYR A 20 -17.21 -6.47 7.52
C TYR A 20 -15.74 -6.36 7.15
N ARG A 21 -14.89 -6.40 8.17
CA ARG A 21 -13.44 -6.31 8.01
C ARG A 21 -12.86 -7.66 7.65
N VAL A 22 -12.15 -7.72 6.52
CA VAL A 22 -11.46 -8.93 6.06
C VAL A 22 -9.96 -8.87 6.27
N VAL A 23 -9.38 -7.66 6.31
CA VAL A 23 -7.97 -7.46 6.64
C VAL A 23 -7.87 -6.39 7.72
N ASN A 24 -7.04 -6.66 8.72
CA ASN A 24 -6.52 -5.68 9.65
C ASN A 24 -5.07 -6.10 9.95
N ALA A 25 -4.13 -5.55 9.20
CA ALA A 25 -2.75 -6.00 9.23
C ALA A 25 -1.80 -4.82 9.39
N GLU A 26 -0.75 -5.04 10.17
CA GLU A 26 0.36 -4.12 10.30
C GLU A 26 1.61 -4.77 9.71
N THR A 27 2.31 -4.04 8.85
CA THR A 27 3.56 -4.51 8.24
C THR A 27 4.58 -3.40 8.21
N THR A 28 5.85 -3.79 8.30
CA THR A 28 6.99 -2.89 8.21
C THR A 28 7.87 -3.32 7.05
N ARG A 29 8.25 -2.38 6.18
CA ARG A 29 9.08 -2.66 5.00
C ARG A 29 10.06 -1.53 4.71
N CYS A 30 11.21 -1.89 4.17
CA CYS A 30 12.07 -0.92 3.53
C CYS A 30 11.49 -0.57 2.16
N VAL A 31 11.16 0.70 1.94
CA VAL A 31 10.58 1.20 0.70
C VAL A 31 11.36 2.45 0.31
N ASP A 32 11.83 2.49 -0.95
CA ASP A 32 12.29 3.73 -1.57
C ASP A 32 11.05 4.54 -2.01
N PRO A 33 10.74 5.67 -1.36
CA PRO A 33 9.56 6.46 -1.69
C PRO A 33 9.65 7.07 -3.09
N THR A 34 10.84 7.30 -3.63
CA THR A 34 11.01 7.83 -5.00
C THR A 34 10.59 6.79 -6.02
N PHE A 35 11.07 5.55 -5.87
CA PHE A 35 10.68 4.45 -6.73
C PHE A 35 9.19 4.14 -6.61
N ALA A 36 8.67 4.08 -5.39
CA ALA A 36 7.25 3.82 -5.14
C ALA A 36 6.36 4.89 -5.80
N MET A 37 6.70 6.18 -5.63
CA MET A 37 5.93 7.26 -6.23
C MET A 37 5.99 7.23 -7.76
N LYS A 38 7.17 7.00 -8.36
CA LYS A 38 7.29 6.85 -9.82
C LYS A 38 6.37 5.76 -10.35
N ALA A 39 6.27 4.63 -9.66
CA ALA A 39 5.36 3.55 -10.03
C ALA A 39 3.88 3.97 -9.90
N THR A 40 3.50 4.66 -8.82
CA THR A 40 2.12 5.14 -8.61
C THR A 40 1.66 6.12 -9.69
N PHE A 41 2.55 7.00 -10.16
CA PHE A 41 2.25 7.97 -11.22
C PHE A 41 2.61 7.49 -12.63
N SER A 42 3.06 6.23 -12.78
CA SER A 42 3.39 5.71 -14.10
C SER A 42 2.10 5.57 -14.92
N PRO A 43 2.06 6.10 -16.16
CA PRO A 43 0.97 5.83 -17.08
C PRO A 43 1.09 4.44 -17.74
N ASP A 44 2.12 3.67 -17.40
CA ASP A 44 2.36 2.37 -18.02
C ASP A 44 1.19 1.42 -17.76
N PRO A 45 0.72 0.68 -18.79
CA PRO A 45 -0.39 -0.25 -18.64
C PRO A 45 -0.07 -1.39 -17.67
N VAL A 46 -1.02 -1.76 -16.81
CA VAL A 46 -1.03 -3.02 -16.07
C VAL A 46 -1.89 -4.02 -16.85
N GLY A 47 -1.24 -4.86 -17.66
CA GLY A 47 -1.94 -5.69 -18.65
C GLY A 47 -2.61 -4.82 -19.72
N SER A 48 -3.94 -4.88 -19.82
CA SER A 48 -4.74 -4.01 -20.70
C SER A 48 -5.34 -2.78 -20.02
N CYS A 49 -5.12 -2.63 -18.71
CA CYS A 49 -5.65 -1.52 -17.91
C CYS A 49 -4.64 -0.36 -17.89
N VAL A 50 -5.10 0.87 -18.12
CA VAL A 50 -4.27 2.09 -18.05
C VAL A 50 -4.83 3.01 -16.98
N SER A 51 -4.00 3.41 -16.02
CA SER A 51 -4.41 4.32 -14.95
C SER A 51 -4.57 5.75 -15.47
N ASP A 52 -5.59 6.43 -14.96
CA ASP A 52 -5.73 7.88 -15.12
C ASP A 52 -4.58 8.60 -14.44
N LYS A 53 -4.21 9.76 -15.00
CA LYS A 53 -3.36 10.71 -14.28
C LYS A 53 -4.15 11.28 -13.10
N PRO A 54 -3.52 11.42 -11.93
CA PRO A 54 -4.21 11.95 -10.77
C PRO A 54 -4.40 13.45 -10.86
N GLU A 55 -5.53 13.91 -10.34
CA GLU A 55 -5.76 15.30 -10.02
C GLU A 55 -5.14 15.63 -8.66
N LYS A 56 -4.40 16.74 -8.57
CA LYS A 56 -3.83 17.22 -7.31
C LYS A 56 -4.61 18.43 -6.81
N VAL A 57 -5.15 18.33 -5.59
CA VAL A 57 -5.79 19.44 -4.89
C VAL A 57 -5.20 19.55 -3.48
N GLY A 58 -4.41 20.60 -3.25
CA GLY A 58 -3.69 20.78 -1.99
C GLY A 58 -2.73 19.62 -1.71
N ASN A 59 -2.99 18.87 -0.64
CA ASN A 59 -2.23 17.70 -0.22
C ASN A 59 -2.84 16.36 -0.65
N GLN A 60 -3.89 16.39 -1.48
CA GLN A 60 -4.57 15.18 -1.99
C GLN A 60 -4.23 14.94 -3.46
N TYR A 61 -4.04 13.67 -3.79
CA TYR A 61 -3.91 13.15 -5.15
C TYR A 61 -5.05 12.16 -5.38
N THR A 62 -5.90 12.44 -6.36
CA THR A 62 -7.10 11.66 -6.66
C THR A 62 -6.97 11.00 -8.02
N PHE A 63 -7.05 9.67 -8.05
CA PHE A 63 -7.13 8.86 -9.26
C PHE A 63 -8.58 8.42 -9.44
N GLY A 64 -9.23 8.85 -10.52
CA GLY A 64 -10.58 8.40 -10.87
C GLY A 64 -10.58 6.91 -11.24
N HIS A 65 -9.54 6.49 -11.95
CA HIS A 65 -9.29 5.11 -12.35
C HIS A 65 -7.81 4.77 -12.15
N ARG A 66 -7.48 3.94 -11.17
CA ARG A 66 -6.14 3.36 -11.00
C ARG A 66 -6.21 1.86 -11.20
N CYS A 67 -5.33 1.35 -12.04
CA CYS A 67 -5.16 -0.08 -12.24
C CYS A 67 -4.33 -0.64 -11.08
N ASP A 68 -4.98 -1.36 -10.17
CA ASP A 68 -4.35 -1.96 -9.01
C ASP A 68 -4.59 -3.48 -8.99
N TYR A 69 -4.02 -4.20 -8.04
CA TYR A 69 -4.26 -5.64 -7.85
C TYR A 69 -5.73 -5.97 -7.57
N MET A 70 -6.54 -4.97 -7.19
CA MET A 70 -7.99 -5.07 -6.99
C MET A 70 -8.81 -4.87 -8.29
N GLY A 71 -8.15 -4.61 -9.42
CA GLY A 71 -8.78 -4.12 -10.64
C GLY A 71 -8.77 -2.59 -10.70
N ALA A 72 -9.64 -2.01 -11.53
CA ALA A 72 -9.83 -0.57 -11.60
C ALA A 72 -10.46 -0.04 -10.31
N VAL A 73 -9.73 0.81 -9.58
CA VAL A 73 -10.17 1.40 -8.31
C VAL A 73 -10.14 2.91 -8.39
N SER A 74 -10.99 3.59 -7.61
CA SER A 74 -10.77 5.00 -7.29
C SER A 74 -9.80 5.08 -6.13
N THR A 75 -8.75 5.91 -6.25
CA THR A 75 -7.73 6.06 -5.21
C THR A 75 -7.64 7.51 -4.78
N VAL A 76 -7.62 7.76 -3.47
CA VAL A 76 -7.26 9.05 -2.90
C VAL A 76 -6.05 8.87 -2.00
N ILE A 77 -4.95 9.56 -2.32
CA ILE A 77 -3.75 9.64 -1.48
C ILE A 77 -3.71 11.02 -0.84
N THR A 78 -3.75 11.08 0.49
CA THR A 78 -3.58 12.31 1.26
C THR A 78 -2.21 12.32 1.91
N VAL A 79 -1.35 13.24 1.48
CA VAL A 79 -0.03 13.45 2.08
C VAL A 79 -0.18 14.28 3.34
N ARG A 80 0.32 13.77 4.47
CA ARG A 80 0.23 14.46 5.78
C ARG A 80 1.53 15.17 6.13
N SER A 81 2.65 14.56 5.77
CA SER A 81 4.00 15.13 5.86
C SER A 81 4.91 14.40 4.85
N ASP A 82 6.20 14.76 4.85
CA ASP A 82 7.26 13.98 4.22
C ASP A 82 7.38 12.56 4.78
N GLU A 83 6.93 12.34 6.01
CA GLU A 83 7.02 11.07 6.73
C GLU A 83 5.68 10.33 6.91
N ALA A 84 4.57 10.84 6.37
CA ALA A 84 3.26 10.20 6.53
C ALA A 84 2.27 10.49 5.40
N TYR A 85 1.49 9.47 5.04
CA TYR A 85 0.36 9.60 4.14
C TYR A 85 -0.74 8.58 4.46
N THR A 86 -1.94 8.85 3.94
CA THR A 86 -3.05 7.89 3.95
C THR A 86 -3.51 7.63 2.53
N GLU A 87 -3.84 6.40 2.21
CA GLU A 87 -4.37 5.97 0.93
C GLU A 87 -5.72 5.30 1.14
N LEU A 88 -6.69 5.70 0.33
CA LEU A 88 -8.04 5.15 0.30
C LEU A 88 -8.30 4.61 -1.11
N ASN A 89 -8.46 3.30 -1.24
CA ASN A 89 -8.82 2.65 -2.50
C ASN A 89 -10.24 2.12 -2.41
N GLU A 90 -11.09 2.52 -3.34
CA GLU A 90 -12.50 2.16 -3.35
C GLU A 90 -12.90 1.50 -4.66
N VAL A 91 -13.57 0.36 -4.52
CA VAL A 91 -14.37 -0.26 -5.58
C VAL A 91 -15.82 -0.16 -5.13
N SER A 92 -16.58 0.70 -5.79
CA SER A 92 -17.98 0.97 -5.44
C SER A 92 -18.98 0.14 -6.26
N THR A 93 -18.53 -0.48 -7.35
CA THR A 93 -19.35 -1.26 -8.29
C THR A 93 -18.95 -2.75 -8.30
N GLY A 94 -19.84 -3.61 -8.78
CA GLY A 94 -19.61 -5.06 -8.85
C GLY A 94 -20.16 -5.84 -7.64
N GLU A 95 -19.83 -7.15 -7.59
CA GLU A 95 -20.41 -8.11 -6.64
C GLU A 95 -19.93 -7.89 -5.20
N HIS A 96 -18.74 -7.30 -5.01
CA HIS A 96 -18.14 -7.08 -3.70
C HIS A 96 -17.54 -5.67 -3.60
N PRO A 97 -18.38 -4.63 -3.42
CA PRO A 97 -17.88 -3.30 -3.14
C PRO A 97 -17.00 -3.33 -1.90
N ARG A 98 -15.88 -2.61 -1.94
CA ARG A 98 -14.83 -2.73 -0.93
C ARG A 98 -14.03 -1.45 -0.82
N THR A 99 -13.60 -1.19 0.40
CA THR A 99 -12.78 -0.04 0.77
C THR A 99 -11.50 -0.58 1.41
N ASP A 100 -10.35 -0.27 0.81
CA ASP A 100 -9.03 -0.55 1.36
C ASP A 100 -8.42 0.77 1.85
N THR A 101 -8.00 0.81 3.11
CA THR A 101 -7.37 1.97 3.71
C THR A 101 -5.97 1.60 4.17
N VAL A 102 -4.99 2.41 3.79
CA VAL A 102 -3.60 2.29 4.23
C VAL A 102 -3.19 3.56 4.95
N VAL A 103 -2.64 3.41 6.15
CA VAL A 103 -1.95 4.47 6.88
C VAL A 103 -0.46 4.15 6.86
N ALA A 104 0.31 5.03 6.25
CA ALA A 104 1.75 4.87 6.12
C ALA A 104 2.49 5.91 6.96
N THR A 105 3.52 5.45 7.68
CA THR A 105 4.36 6.32 8.50
C THR A 105 5.82 5.87 8.43
N ARG A 106 6.74 6.79 8.20
CA ARG A 106 8.18 6.52 8.27
C ARG A 106 8.54 6.32 9.74
N ILE A 107 9.24 5.24 10.04
CA ILE A 107 9.62 4.87 11.42
C ILE A 107 11.14 4.87 11.63
N GLY A 108 11.90 5.31 10.64
CA GLY A 108 13.36 5.36 10.68
C GLY A 108 13.97 5.07 9.31
N ASP A 109 15.28 4.85 9.30
CA ASP A 109 16.03 4.48 8.11
C ASP A 109 15.99 2.96 7.88
N CYS A 110 16.27 2.53 6.65
CA CYS A 110 16.51 1.12 6.42
C CYS A 110 17.95 0.82 6.83
N ASP A 111 18.18 -0.27 7.55
CA ASP A 111 19.54 -0.76 7.73
C ASP A 111 20.03 -1.31 6.39
N ASP A 112 21.17 -0.82 5.88
CA ASP A 112 21.92 -1.42 4.76
C ASP A 112 22.59 -2.76 5.18
N GLY A 113 22.12 -3.36 6.28
CA GLY A 113 22.63 -4.58 6.88
C GLY A 113 22.43 -5.77 5.95
N GLY A 114 23.41 -5.97 5.07
CA GLY A 114 23.54 -7.10 4.19
C GLY A 114 23.27 -8.41 4.91
N VAL A 115 22.84 -9.40 4.13
CA VAL A 115 22.75 -10.82 4.47
C VAL A 115 23.97 -11.22 5.30
N ALA A 116 23.86 -11.12 6.63
CA ALA A 116 24.89 -11.58 7.54
C ALA A 116 24.75 -13.09 7.54
N ASN A 117 25.59 -13.73 6.72
CA ASN A 117 25.81 -15.17 6.69
C ASN A 117 25.75 -15.74 8.10
N THR A 118 24.71 -16.53 8.38
CA THR A 118 24.63 -17.40 9.55
C THR A 118 25.59 -18.57 9.35
N GLU A 119 26.88 -18.30 9.26
CA GLU A 119 27.95 -19.30 9.23
C GLU A 119 29.17 -18.81 10.00
N LYS A 120 29.06 -18.77 11.33
CA LYS A 120 30.14 -19.15 12.27
C LYS A 120 29.72 -18.98 13.72
N SER A 121 29.39 -20.09 14.37
CA SER A 121 29.85 -20.40 15.74
C SER A 121 29.34 -21.78 16.17
N ALA A 122 29.97 -22.82 15.64
CA ALA A 122 30.01 -24.13 16.28
C ALA A 122 31.23 -24.93 15.78
N ALA A 123 32.43 -24.37 15.92
CA ALA A 123 33.66 -25.13 15.79
C ALA A 123 34.72 -24.52 16.73
N ALA A 124 34.66 -24.88 18.00
CA ALA A 124 35.81 -24.99 18.90
C ALA A 124 35.36 -25.41 20.31
N ARG A 125 35.38 -26.72 20.59
CA ARG A 125 35.88 -27.27 21.86
C ARG A 125 36.06 -28.78 21.72
N LEU A 126 37.26 -29.14 21.29
CA LEU A 126 37.89 -30.43 21.54
C LEU A 126 39.14 -30.11 22.35
N GLN A 127 39.10 -30.44 23.65
CA GLN A 127 40.23 -30.84 24.47
C GLN A 127 39.73 -31.92 25.41
#